data_AF-A0A1S2NJQ5-F1
#
_entry.id   AF-A0A1S2NJQ5-F1
#
_cell.length_a   1.000
_cell.length_b   1.000
_cell.length_c   1.000
_cell.angle_alpha   90.00
_cell.angle_beta   90.00
_cell.angle_gamma   90.00
#
_symmetry.space_group_name_H-M   'P 1'
#
loop_
_entity.id
_entity.type
_entity.pdbx_description
1 polymer ?
#
loop_
_entity_poly.entity_id
_entity_poly.type
_entity_poly.pdbx_seq_one_letter_code
_entity_poly.pdbx_strand_id
1 'polypeptide(L)'
;MQELNSFYRKKNYPTDVLSFPNDLTFFAGLEDNSLGDVFISFSKAQVQAQKAKHSLEREIAFLAVHGFLHLKGYQHRTEEEFQIMLALQEKILQNVGLNLDKTT
;
A
#
# COMPACT_ATOMS: atom_id res chain seq x y z
N MET A 1 -9.42 -9.75 5.12
CA MET A 1 -8.00 -9.35 5.29
C MET A 1 -7.24 -10.19 6.30
N GLN A 2 -7.77 -10.46 7.50
CA GLN A 2 -7.10 -11.37 8.45
C GLN A 2 -6.89 -12.78 7.87
N GLU A 3 -7.89 -13.35 7.18
CA GLU A 3 -7.76 -14.65 6.53
C GLU A 3 -6.63 -14.68 5.49
N LEU A 4 -6.56 -13.67 4.60
CA LEU A 4 -5.46 -13.53 3.63
C LEU A 4 -4.09 -13.39 4.31
N ASN A 5 -3.99 -12.58 5.36
CA ASN A 5 -2.76 -12.39 6.11
C ASN A 5 -2.32 -13.69 6.81
N SER A 6 -3.27 -14.45 7.34
CA SER A 6 -3.04 -15.75 7.94
C SER A 6 -2.56 -16.76 6.89
N PHE A 7 -3.28 -16.89 5.78
CA PHE A 7 -2.99 -17.87 4.74
C PHE A 7 -1.65 -17.61 4.04
N TYR A 8 -1.42 -16.39 3.55
CA TYR A 8 -0.25 -16.08 2.72
C TYR A 8 0.97 -15.59 3.51
N ARG A 9 0.78 -14.95 4.68
CA ARG A 9 1.88 -14.38 5.48
C ARG A 9 2.07 -15.08 6.83
N LYS A 10 1.28 -16.12 7.14
CA LYS A 10 1.31 -16.85 8.42
C LYS A 10 1.11 -15.94 9.64
N LYS A 11 0.35 -14.85 9.45
CA LYS A 11 0.09 -13.81 10.46
C LYS A 11 -1.40 -13.73 10.74
N ASN A 12 -1.82 -14.28 11.88
CA ASN A 12 -3.24 -14.34 12.26
C ASN A 12 -3.72 -13.05 12.96
N TYR A 13 -3.61 -11.93 12.27
CA TYR A 13 -4.17 -10.65 12.71
C TYR A 13 -4.59 -9.80 11.50
N PRO A 14 -5.57 -8.91 11.63
CA PRO A 14 -6.01 -8.05 10.53
C PRO A 14 -4.93 -6.99 10.20
N THR A 15 -4.69 -6.79 8.91
CA THR A 15 -3.82 -5.73 8.38
C THR A 15 -4.63 -4.80 7.46
N ASP A 16 -4.11 -3.62 7.22
CA ASP A 16 -4.71 -2.56 6.40
C ASP A 16 -4.42 -2.73 4.91
N VAL A 17 -3.21 -3.12 4.54
CA VAL A 17 -2.81 -3.40 3.16
C VAL A 17 -1.99 -4.68 3.05
N LEU A 18 -2.17 -5.41 1.95
CA LEU A 18 -1.33 -6.53 1.53
C LEU A 18 -0.95 -6.33 0.06
N SER A 19 0.28 -6.69 -0.27
CA SER A 19 0.79 -6.63 -1.64
C SER A 19 1.36 -7.99 -2.04
N PHE A 20 0.99 -8.45 -3.22
CA PHE A 20 1.37 -9.74 -3.78
C PHE A 20 2.03 -9.49 -5.13
N PRO A 21 3.38 -9.48 -5.20
CA PRO A 21 4.08 -9.29 -6.46
C PRO A 21 3.78 -10.45 -7.41
N ASN A 22 3.62 -10.12 -8.69
CA ASN A 22 3.45 -11.13 -9.71
C ASN A 22 4.79 -11.79 -10.01
N ASP A 23 4.86 -13.11 -9.91
CA ASP A 23 6.05 -13.90 -10.24
C ASP A 23 5.78 -14.86 -11.40
N LEU A 24 5.03 -14.38 -12.39
CA LEU A 24 4.66 -15.16 -13.57
C LEU A 24 5.81 -15.35 -14.57
N THR A 25 7.00 -14.77 -14.29
CA THR A 25 8.21 -15.08 -15.06
C THR A 25 8.51 -16.58 -15.13
N PHE A 26 7.98 -17.36 -14.18
CA PHE A 26 8.11 -18.81 -14.11
C PHE A 26 7.21 -19.57 -15.11
N PHE A 27 6.12 -18.98 -15.61
CA PHE A 27 5.23 -19.62 -16.57
C PHE A 27 5.59 -19.18 -17.98
N ALA A 28 6.55 -19.90 -18.57
CA ALA A 28 7.02 -19.68 -19.95
C ALA A 28 5.83 -19.64 -20.93
N GLY A 29 5.46 -18.44 -21.39
CA GLY A 29 4.43 -18.22 -22.40
C GLY A 29 3.30 -17.26 -22.01
N LEU A 30 3.21 -16.80 -20.76
CA LEU A 30 2.29 -15.75 -20.36
C LEU A 30 3.03 -14.41 -20.26
N GLU A 31 2.83 -13.52 -21.22
CA GLU A 31 3.25 -12.12 -21.12
C GLU A 31 2.30 -11.35 -20.18
N ASP A 32 2.42 -11.57 -18.87
CA ASP A 32 1.76 -10.73 -17.88
C ASP A 32 2.72 -9.64 -17.40
N ASN A 33 2.49 -8.41 -17.89
CA ASN A 33 3.27 -7.23 -17.52
C ASN A 33 2.76 -6.54 -16.24
N SER A 34 1.80 -7.14 -15.51
CA SER A 34 1.33 -6.59 -14.24
C SER A 34 2.37 -6.75 -13.13
N LEU A 35 2.44 -5.76 -12.24
CA LEU A 35 3.35 -5.80 -11.08
C LEU A 35 2.86 -6.76 -9.98
N GLY A 36 1.57 -7.11 -9.99
CA GLY A 36 0.89 -7.89 -8.97
C GLY A 36 -0.32 -7.17 -8.38
N ASP A 37 -0.79 -7.67 -7.24
CA ASP A 37 -2.04 -7.27 -6.62
C ASP A 37 -1.83 -6.48 -5.32
N VAL A 38 -2.71 -5.50 -5.06
CA VAL A 38 -2.81 -4.78 -3.79
C VAL A 38 -4.21 -4.94 -3.22
N PHE A 39 -4.30 -5.45 -1.99
CA PHE A 39 -5.55 -5.61 -1.26
C PHE A 39 -5.59 -4.62 -0.10
N ILE A 40 -6.66 -3.81 -0.04
CA ILE A 40 -6.84 -2.78 1.00
C ILE A 40 -8.07 -3.12 1.83
N SER A 41 -7.92 -3.07 3.16
CA SER A 41 -9.02 -3.19 4.10
C SER A 41 -9.76 -1.85 4.19
N PHE A 42 -10.90 -1.76 3.52
CA PHE A 42 -11.74 -0.55 3.55
C PHE A 42 -12.13 -0.11 4.96
N SER A 43 -12.57 -1.04 5.82
CA SER A 43 -12.95 -0.73 7.21
C SER A 43 -11.79 -0.21 8.06
N LYS A 44 -10.56 -0.72 7.85
CA LYS A 44 -9.36 -0.19 8.51
C LYS A 44 -9.01 1.20 7.97
N ALA A 45 -9.07 1.40 6.66
CA ALA A 45 -8.84 2.71 6.05
C ALA A 45 -9.79 3.77 6.62
N GLN A 46 -11.07 3.45 6.82
CA GLN A 46 -12.02 4.37 7.48
C GLN A 46 -11.57 4.77 8.89
N VAL A 47 -11.14 3.80 9.71
CA VAL A 47 -10.66 4.07 11.07
C VAL A 47 -9.36 4.87 11.06
N GLN A 48 -8.46 4.61 10.11
CA GLN A 48 -7.18 5.32 9.99
C GLN A 48 -7.39 6.77 9.54
N ALA A 49 -8.17 6.99 8.49
CA ALA A 49 -8.52 8.32 7.99
C ALA A 49 -9.09 9.22 9.11
N GLN A 50 -10.00 8.68 9.93
CA GLN A 50 -10.55 9.41 11.08
C GLN A 50 -9.49 9.76 12.13
N LYS A 51 -8.61 8.81 12.47
CA LYS A 51 -7.55 9.03 13.47
C LYS A 51 -6.51 10.05 13.00
N ALA A 52 -6.13 9.97 11.73
CA ALA A 52 -5.14 10.84 11.12
C ALA A 52 -5.74 12.16 10.63
N LYS A 53 -7.06 12.36 10.75
CA LYS A 53 -7.80 13.59 10.40
C LYS A 53 -7.63 14.03 8.94
N HIS A 54 -7.78 13.10 8.01
CA HIS A 54 -7.83 13.38 6.58
C HIS A 54 -8.94 12.57 5.90
N SER A 55 -9.19 12.85 4.63
CA SER A 55 -10.23 12.16 3.88
C SER A 55 -9.97 10.65 3.73
N LEU A 56 -11.05 9.87 3.67
CA LEU A 56 -10.99 8.44 3.35
C LEU A 56 -10.36 8.19 1.98
N GLU A 57 -10.66 9.05 1.01
CA GLU A 57 -10.07 9.01 -0.32
C GLU A 57 -8.54 9.09 -0.26
N ARG A 58 -8.02 10.06 0.52
CA ARG A 58 -6.58 10.18 0.74
C ARG A 58 -6.01 8.93 1.40
N GLU A 59 -6.67 8.36 2.41
CA GLU A 59 -6.19 7.15 3.09
C GLU A 59 -6.14 5.94 2.16
N ILE A 60 -7.17 5.75 1.33
CA ILE A 60 -7.17 4.67 0.32
C ILE A 60 -6.04 4.90 -0.68
N ALA A 61 -5.84 6.13 -1.17
CA ALA A 61 -4.75 6.45 -2.07
C ALA A 61 -3.38 6.23 -1.40
N PHE A 62 -3.23 6.60 -0.14
CA PHE A 62 -2.02 6.38 0.65
C PHE A 62 -1.68 4.88 0.73
N LEU A 63 -2.65 4.03 1.10
CA LEU A 63 -2.47 2.58 1.15
C LEU A 63 -2.22 1.96 -0.24
N ALA A 64 -2.87 2.48 -1.29
CA ALA A 64 -2.66 2.03 -2.67
C ALA A 64 -1.24 2.35 -3.16
N VAL A 65 -0.77 3.58 -2.95
CA VAL A 65 0.60 4.00 -3.29
C VAL A 65 1.62 3.20 -2.46
N HIS A 66 1.35 2.98 -1.17
CA HIS A 66 2.20 2.14 -0.32
C HIS A 66 2.35 0.73 -0.89
N GLY A 67 1.22 0.09 -1.23
CA GLY A 67 1.22 -1.24 -1.82
C GLY A 67 1.93 -1.27 -3.17
N PHE A 68 1.68 -0.28 -4.03
CA PHE A 68 2.37 -0.12 -5.31
C PHE A 68 3.89 0.00 -5.15
N LEU A 69 4.37 0.79 -4.19
CA LEU A 69 5.80 0.94 -3.93
C LEU A 69 6.43 -0.39 -3.47
N HIS A 70 5.73 -1.19 -2.65
CA HIS A 70 6.18 -2.56 -2.34
C HIS A 70 6.25 -3.45 -3.58
N LEU A 71 5.26 -3.38 -4.48
CA LEU A 71 5.29 -4.12 -5.75
C LEU A 71 6.46 -3.66 -6.65
N LYS A 72 6.89 -2.40 -6.54
CA LYS A 72 8.08 -1.86 -7.22
C LYS A 72 9.40 -2.22 -6.54
N GLY A 73 9.38 -2.93 -5.42
CA GLY A 73 10.57 -3.40 -4.71
C GLY A 73 11.07 -2.47 -3.61
N TYR A 74 10.39 -1.35 -3.33
CA TYR A 74 10.71 -0.53 -2.17
C TYR A 74 10.37 -1.29 -0.87
N GLN A 75 11.14 -1.03 0.18
CA GLN A 75 10.97 -1.60 1.52
C GLN A 75 11.05 -0.45 2.53
N HIS A 76 10.77 -0.75 3.80
CA HIS A 76 10.85 0.21 4.91
C HIS A 76 11.34 -0.45 6.21
N ARG A 77 12.33 -1.34 6.10
CA ARG A 77 12.86 -2.12 7.24
C ARG A 77 13.86 -1.33 8.06
N THR A 78 14.47 -0.29 7.47
CA THR A 78 15.34 0.68 8.14
C THR A 78 14.72 2.07 8.11
N GLU A 79 15.20 2.95 8.98
CA GLU A 79 14.76 4.36 9.00
C GLU A 79 15.04 5.05 7.66
N GLU A 80 16.21 4.79 7.06
CA GLU A 80 16.57 5.36 5.76
C GLU A 80 15.63 4.90 4.64
N GLU A 81 15.35 3.59 4.57
CA GLU A 81 14.38 3.03 3.62
C GLU A 81 12.99 3.62 3.82
N PHE A 82 12.56 3.77 5.08
CA PHE A 82 11.28 4.37 5.43
C PHE A 82 11.18 5.82 4.94
N GLN A 83 12.19 6.65 5.19
CA GLN A 83 12.18 8.05 4.75
C GLN A 83 12.14 8.18 3.22
N ILE A 84 12.88 7.34 2.49
CA ILE A 84 12.86 7.31 1.03
C ILE A 84 11.46 6.94 0.52
N MET A 85 10.89 5.87 1.05
CA MET A 85 9.57 5.39 0.62
C MET A 85 8.47 6.40 0.96
N LEU A 86 8.53 7.03 2.15
CA LEU A 86 7.59 8.06 2.57
C LEU A 86 7.65 9.29 1.67
N ALA A 87 8.87 9.76 1.34
CA ALA A 87 9.04 10.90 0.44
C ALA A 87 8.46 10.64 -0.96
N LEU A 88 8.66 9.42 -1.50
CA LEU A 88 8.06 9.01 -2.76
C LEU A 88 6.54 8.94 -2.68
N GLN A 89 6.02 8.37 -1.59
CA GLN A 89 4.60 8.24 -1.36
C GLN A 89 3.90 9.61 -1.32
N GLU A 90 4.43 10.55 -0.55
CA GLU A 90 3.90 11.92 -0.50
C GLU A 90 4.04 12.64 -1.84
N LYS A 91 5.15 12.48 -2.56
CA LYS A 91 5.32 13.06 -3.90
C LYS A 91 4.25 12.56 -4.88
N ILE A 92 3.93 11.26 -4.85
CA ILE A 92 2.90 10.68 -5.73
C ILE A 92 1.52 11.22 -5.36
N LEU A 93 1.18 11.24 -4.07
CA LEU A 93 -0.09 11.79 -3.59
C LEU A 93 -0.25 13.27 -3.96
N GLN A 94 0.85 14.04 -3.91
CA GLN A 94 0.85 15.44 -4.34
C GLN A 94 0.51 15.62 -5.82
N ASN A 95 1.08 14.78 -6.68
CA ASN A 95 0.82 14.85 -8.11
C ASN A 95 -0.64 14.56 -8.48
N VAL A 96 -1.37 13.84 -7.63
CA VAL A 96 -2.80 13.54 -7.83
C VAL A 96 -3.73 14.41 -6.98
N GLY A 97 -3.19 15.44 -6.30
CA GLY A 97 -3.97 16.40 -5.53
C GLY A 97 -4.45 15.91 -4.17
N LEU A 98 -3.93 14.80 -3.66
CA LEU A 98 -4.31 14.18 -2.38
C LEU A 98 -3.29 14.48 -1.27
N ASN A 99 -2.92 15.75 -1.17
CA ASN A 99 -2.00 16.25 -0.14
C ASN A 99 -2.57 15.98 1.27
N LEU A 100 -1.73 16.01 2.30
CA LEU A 100 -2.25 16.16 3.66
C LEU A 100 -3.08 17.45 3.70
N ASP A 101 -4.35 17.30 4.11
CA ASP A 101 -5.23 18.44 4.32
C ASP A 101 -4.50 19.39 5.26
N LYS A 102 -4.23 20.63 4.80
CA LYS A 102 -3.76 21.68 5.68
C LYS A 102 -4.91 21.94 6.65
N THR A 103 -4.86 21.33 7.82
CA THR A 103 -5.78 21.65 8.92
C THR A 103 -5.79 23.16 9.11
N THR A 104 -6.89 23.80 8.74
CA THR A 104 -7.35 25.10 9.27
C THR A 104 -7.58 25.01 10.76
#